data_AF-A0A354ISR7-F1
#
_entry.id   AF-A0A354ISR7-F1
#
_cell.length_a   1.000
_cell.length_b   1.000
_cell.length_c   1.000
_cell.angle_alpha   90.00
_cell.angle_beta   90.00
_cell.angle_gamma   90.00
#
_symmetry.space_group_name_H-M   'P 1'
#
loop_
_entity.id
_entity.type
_entity.pdbx_description
1 polymer ?
#
loop_
_entity_poly.entity_id
_entity_poly.type
_entity_poly.pdbx_seq_one_letter_code
_entity_poly.pdbx_strand_id
1 'polypeptide(L)'
;MIHAWTPSGESDLPLWVRDLDDDTYGVHHRRLCVWADEFDGSWHWEIQTWDDTGVAGQGVAASRDEAMLLADAAARTLIGPQDGEAT
;
A
#
# COMPACT_ATOMS: atom_id res chain seq x y z
N MET A 1 -14.96 -0.01 3.61
CA MET A 1 -14.83 -1.43 4.06
C MET A 1 -13.37 -1.87 3.90
N ILE A 2 -12.75 -2.59 4.85
CA ILE A 2 -11.36 -3.04 4.67
C ILE A 2 -11.35 -4.28 3.77
N HIS A 3 -10.72 -4.20 2.59
CA HIS A 3 -10.57 -5.32 1.68
C HIS A 3 -9.55 -6.35 2.22
N ALA A 4 -9.67 -7.62 1.83
CA ALA A 4 -8.66 -8.63 2.14
C ALA A 4 -7.46 -8.49 1.19
N TRP A 5 -6.26 -8.88 1.65
CA TRP A 5 -5.11 -9.04 0.76
C TRP A 5 -5.38 -10.15 -0.25
N THR A 6 -5.06 -9.90 -1.52
CA THR A 6 -5.25 -10.84 -2.62
C THR A 6 -3.96 -10.98 -3.42
N PRO A 7 -3.60 -12.20 -3.87
CA PRO A 7 -2.50 -12.35 -4.82
C PRO A 7 -2.90 -11.72 -6.16
N SER A 8 -2.00 -10.95 -6.76
CA SER A 8 -2.17 -10.34 -8.08
C SER A 8 -1.22 -10.97 -9.10
N GLY A 9 -1.72 -11.14 -10.33
CA GLY A 9 -0.94 -11.58 -11.49
C GLY A 9 -0.49 -10.43 -12.39
N GLU A 10 -0.52 -9.19 -11.91
CA GLU A 10 -0.08 -7.99 -12.66
C GLU A 10 1.43 -7.89 -12.84
N SER A 11 2.20 -8.70 -12.12
CA SER A 11 3.66 -8.72 -12.16
C SER A 11 4.18 -10.15 -12.37
N ASP A 12 5.37 -10.26 -12.96
CA ASP A 12 6.12 -11.51 -13.02
C ASP A 12 6.64 -11.95 -11.64
N LEU A 13 6.66 -11.02 -10.66
CA LEU A 13 7.02 -11.30 -9.27
C LEU A 13 5.79 -11.63 -8.42
N PRO A 14 5.95 -12.43 -7.35
CA PRO A 14 4.89 -12.65 -6.37
C PRO A 14 4.40 -11.32 -5.78
N LEU A 15 3.19 -10.90 -6.17
CA LEU A 15 2.58 -9.64 -5.80
C LEU A 15 1.29 -9.90 -5.01
N TRP A 16 1.12 -9.17 -3.91
CA TRP A 16 -0.13 -9.10 -3.16
C TRP A 16 -0.61 -7.67 -3.15
N VAL A 17 -1.91 -7.50 -3.37
CA VAL A 17 -2.56 -6.20 -3.36
C VAL A 17 -3.72 -6.19 -2.38
N ARG A 18 -4.00 -5.01 -1.85
CA ARG A 18 -5.20 -4.75 -1.08
C ARG A 18 -5.73 -3.38 -1.44
N ASP A 19 -6.94 -3.35 -2.00
CA ASP A 19 -7.60 -2.10 -2.34
C ASP A 19 -7.93 -1.32 -1.07
N LEU A 20 -7.70 -0.01 -1.14
CA LEU A 20 -8.05 0.93 -0.09
C LEU A 20 -9.40 1.54 -0.43
N ASP A 21 -10.26 1.59 0.58
CA ASP A 21 -11.58 2.21 0.49
C ASP A 21 -11.43 3.73 0.52
N ASP A 22 -11.93 4.40 -0.52
CA ASP A 22 -11.85 5.85 -0.71
C ASP A 22 -12.57 6.62 0.41
N ASP A 23 -13.69 6.08 0.90
CA ASP A 23 -14.41 6.61 2.07
C ASP A 23 -13.55 6.63 3.35
N THR A 24 -12.58 5.70 3.47
CA THR A 24 -11.75 5.53 4.68
C THR A 24 -10.37 6.17 4.55
N TYR A 25 -9.74 6.07 3.38
CA TYR A 25 -8.35 6.47 3.16
C TYR A 25 -8.22 7.76 2.33
N GLY A 26 -9.32 8.36 1.88
CA GLY A 26 -9.33 9.55 1.04
C GLY A 26 -9.13 9.21 -0.44
N VAL A 27 -9.58 10.11 -1.31
CA VAL A 27 -9.62 9.92 -2.78
C VAL A 27 -8.25 9.85 -3.45
N HIS A 28 -7.18 10.11 -2.71
CA HIS A 28 -5.82 10.07 -3.24
C HIS A 28 -5.19 8.67 -3.19
N HIS A 29 -5.69 7.76 -2.35
CA HIS A 29 -5.07 6.45 -2.15
C HIS A 29 -5.86 5.34 -2.84
N ARG A 30 -5.16 4.48 -3.57
CA ARG A 30 -5.74 3.42 -4.40
C ARG A 30 -5.65 2.06 -3.75
N ARG A 31 -4.43 1.61 -3.48
CA ARG A 31 -4.16 0.25 -3.00
C ARG A 31 -2.82 0.14 -2.31
N LEU A 32 -2.68 -0.88 -1.48
CA LEU A 32 -1.40 -1.36 -0.97
C LEU A 32 -0.87 -2.46 -1.86
N CYS A 33 0.44 -2.45 -2.12
CA CYS A 33 1.13 -3.49 -2.87
C CYS A 33 2.28 -4.05 -2.02
N VAL A 34 2.47 -5.36 -2.05
CA VAL A 34 3.56 -6.08 -1.38
C VAL A 34 4.15 -7.08 -2.36
N TRP A 35 5.46 -7.05 -2.57
CA TRP A 35 6.16 -7.97 -3.47
C TRP A 35 7.50 -8.44 -2.90
N ALA A 36 7.96 -9.60 -3.34
CA ALA A 36 9.30 -10.09 -3.01
C ALA A 36 10.34 -9.49 -3.95
N ASP A 37 11.49 -9.08 -3.40
CA ASP A 37 12.69 -8.79 -4.18
C ASP A 37 13.35 -10.11 -4.60
N GLU A 38 13.72 -10.19 -5.88
CA GLU A 38 14.27 -11.42 -6.47
C GLU A 38 15.77 -11.64 -6.16
N PHE A 39 16.47 -10.61 -5.67
CA PHE A 39 17.92 -10.62 -5.49
C PHE A 39 18.34 -10.83 -4.03
N ASP A 40 17.63 -10.24 -3.08
CA ASP A 40 18.00 -10.27 -1.66
C ASP A 40 17.00 -11.01 -0.75
N GLY A 41 15.87 -11.43 -1.32
CA GLY A 41 14.81 -12.15 -0.59
C GLY A 41 14.03 -11.28 0.40
N SER A 42 14.23 -9.96 0.37
CA SER A 42 13.44 -9.01 1.13
C SER A 42 12.04 -8.83 0.51
N TRP A 43 11.16 -8.21 1.29
CA TRP A 43 9.79 -7.93 0.89
C TRP A 43 9.55 -6.44 0.89
N HIS A 44 9.23 -5.91 -0.28
CA HIS A 44 8.91 -4.51 -0.47
C HIS A 44 7.41 -4.28 -0.31
N TRP A 45 7.07 -3.08 0.12
CA TRP A 45 5.69 -2.61 0.15
C TRP A 45 5.59 -1.16 -0.28
N GLU A 46 4.44 -0.79 -0.86
CA GLU A 46 4.11 0.59 -1.18
C GLU A 46 2.60 0.88 -1.08
N ILE A 47 2.27 2.16 -0.98
CA ILE A 47 0.90 2.69 -1.01
C ILE A 47 0.74 3.45 -2.32
N GLN A 48 0.03 2.87 -3.29
CA GLN A 48 -0.22 3.52 -4.58
C GLN A 48 -1.31 4.58 -4.45
N THR A 49 -1.09 5.70 -5.13
CA THR A 49 -2.10 6.77 -5.29
C THR A 49 -2.84 6.63 -6.62
N TRP A 50 -4.01 7.26 -6.75
CA TRP A 50 -4.78 7.25 -8.00
C TRP A 50 -4.17 8.12 -9.10
N ASP A 51 -3.35 9.10 -8.74
CA ASP A 51 -2.70 10.01 -9.70
C ASP A 51 -1.60 9.34 -10.54
N ASP A 52 -1.38 8.02 -10.40
CA ASP A 52 -0.40 7.17 -11.12
C ASP A 52 1.04 7.76 -11.20
N THR A 53 1.34 8.76 -10.36
CA THR A 53 2.57 9.58 -10.40
C THR A 53 3.42 9.42 -9.15
N GLY A 54 2.98 8.63 -8.16
CA GLY A 54 3.77 8.42 -6.94
C GLY A 54 3.25 7.37 -5.99
N VAL A 55 3.99 7.24 -4.89
CA VAL A 55 3.66 6.38 -3.75
C VAL A 55 3.49 7.26 -2.51
N ALA A 56 2.41 7.06 -1.75
CA ALA A 56 2.16 7.79 -0.50
C ALA A 56 3.03 7.27 0.66
N GLY A 57 3.58 6.07 0.52
CA GLY A 57 4.50 5.45 1.46
C GLY A 57 5.12 4.20 0.85
N GLN A 58 6.31 3.84 1.31
CA GLN A 58 7.02 2.64 0.87
C GLN A 58 7.98 2.14 1.97
N GLY A 59 8.38 0.87 1.88
CA GLY A 59 9.38 0.29 2.76
C GLY A 59 9.77 -1.14 2.39
N VAL A 60 10.61 -1.72 3.24
CA VAL A 60 11.17 -3.07 3.08
C VAL A 60 11.05 -3.82 4.40
N ALA A 61 10.83 -5.13 4.33
CA ALA A 61 10.68 -6.06 5.45
C ALA A 61 11.40 -7.38 5.17
N ALA A 62 11.63 -8.18 6.21
CA ALA A 62 12.29 -9.49 6.06
C ALA A 62 11.31 -10.60 5.62
N SER A 63 9.99 -10.34 5.69
CA SER A 63 8.98 -11.32 5.32
C SER A 63 7.72 -10.66 4.77
N ARG A 64 6.94 -11.43 4.00
CA ARG A 64 5.65 -10.99 3.44
C ARG A 64 4.70 -10.47 4.51
N ASP A 65 4.52 -11.23 5.58
CA ASP A 65 3.53 -10.91 6.61
C ASP A 65 3.96 -9.63 7.36
N GLU A 66 5.26 -9.43 7.56
CA GLU A 66 5.80 -8.18 8.10
C GLU A 66 5.60 -7.00 7.14
N ALA A 67 5.86 -7.17 5.84
CA ALA A 67 5.60 -6.12 4.84
C ALA A 67 4.12 -5.72 4.80
N MET A 68 3.20 -6.69 4.84
CA MET A 68 1.76 -6.43 4.91
C MET A 68 1.37 -5.67 6.19
N LEU A 69 1.92 -6.05 7.34
CA LEU A 69 1.68 -5.36 8.61
C LEU A 69 2.21 -3.92 8.61
N LEU A 70 3.40 -3.69 8.05
CA LEU A 70 3.99 -2.36 7.93
C LEU A 70 3.20 -1.48 6.96
N ALA A 71 2.81 -2.02 5.80
CA ALA A 71 1.96 -1.32 4.83
C ALA A 71 0.61 -0.93 5.45
N ASP A 72 0.00 -1.83 6.22
CA ASP A 72 -1.25 -1.57 6.95
C ASP A 72 -1.10 -0.48 8.01
N ALA A 73 -0.02 -0.54 8.78
CA ALA A 73 0.28 0.48 9.78
C ALA A 73 0.49 1.84 9.12
N ALA A 74 1.28 1.91 8.05
CA ALA A 74 1.53 3.14 7.30
C ALA A 74 0.23 3.70 6.71
N ALA A 75 -0.59 2.87 6.06
CA ALA A 75 -1.89 3.27 5.53
C ALA A 75 -2.80 3.86 6.61
N ARG A 76 -2.81 3.27 7.82
CA ARG A 76 -3.60 3.78 8.95
C ARG A 76 -3.14 5.16 9.42
N THR A 77 -1.85 5.47 9.33
CA THR A 77 -1.36 6.82 9.68
C THR A 77 -1.82 7.89 8.68
N LEU A 78 -2.24 7.48 7.49
CA LEU A 78 -2.82 8.37 6.47
C LEU A 78 -4.33 8.55 6.64
N ILE A 79 -4.99 7.81 7.55
CA ILE A 79 -6.39 8.00 7.91
C ILE A 79 -6.46 9.25 8.80
N GLY A 80 -6.67 10.41 8.18
CA GLY A 80 -6.83 11.70 8.84
C GLY A 80 -7.71 12.64 8.01
N PRO A 81 -8.27 13.71 8.59
CA PRO A 81 -9.17 14.61 7.87
C PRO A 81 -8.45 15.24 6.68
N GLN A 82 -8.95 14.96 5.49
CA GLN A 82 -8.52 15.63 4.26
C GLN A 82 -9.32 16.93 4.13
N ASP A 83 -9.12 17.87 5.06
CA ASP A 83 -9.68 19.22 4.95
C ASP A 83 -8.83 20.21 5.74
N GLY A 84 -8.27 21.19 5.03
CA GLY A 84 -7.43 22.22 5.61
C GLY A 84 -6.64 23.05 4.62
N GLU A 85 -7.20 23.36 3.45
CA GLU A 85 -6.84 24.58 2.73
C GLU A 85 -7.06 25.76 3.69
N ALA A 86 -5.99 26.36 4.19
CA ALA A 86 -6.06 27.65 4.87
C ALA A 86 -5.74 28.74 3.82
N THR A 87 -6.79 29.46 3.45
CA THR A 87 -6.78 30.75 2.74
C THR A 87 -5.72 31.71 3.25
#